data_AF-A0AAJ0I8Q4-F1
#
_entry.id   AF-A0AAJ0I8Q4-F1
#
_cell.length_a   1.000
_cell.length_b   1.000
_cell.length_c   1.000
_cell.angle_alpha   90.00
_cell.angle_beta   90.00
_cell.angle_gamma   90.00
#
_symmetry.space_group_name_H-M   'P 1'
#
loop_
_entity.id
_entity.type
_entity.pdbx_description
1 polymer ?
#
loop_
_entity_poly.entity_id
_entity_poly.type
_entity_poly.pdbx_seq_one_letter_code
_entity_poly.pdbx_strand_id
1 'polypeptide(L)'
;MPQRIQHCSLKHRMIGTLAPVILGKKSPIADQVEYFLVRYVFPDFTNPQGFLRARACDTIEKFGQLDFKDQQNLLAVYRHILNCVADPKLPVRVTAALALQPMIRHEIIRTRMQQNIPTVMQHYHDDLPS
;
A
#
# COMPACT_ATOMS: atom_id res chain seq x y z
N MET A 1 18.91 3.22 -18.42
CA MET A 1 18.21 2.67 -17.23
C MET A 1 16.71 2.98 -17.09
N PRO A 2 16.02 3.87 -17.87
CA PRO A 2 14.58 4.13 -17.67
C PRO A 2 13.64 3.08 -18.30
N GLN A 3 14.09 2.30 -19.28
CA GLN A 3 13.21 1.38 -20.03
C GLN A 3 12.80 0.09 -19.25
N ARG A 4 13.55 -0.30 -18.20
CA ARG A 4 13.18 -1.48 -17.39
C ARG A 4 12.03 -1.22 -16.41
N ILE A 5 11.75 0.04 -16.08
CA ILE A 5 10.62 0.41 -15.22
C ILE A 5 9.31 0.33 -16.02
N GLN A 6 9.33 0.77 -17.29
CA GLN A 6 8.18 0.70 -18.22
C GLN A 6 7.77 -0.73 -18.61
N HIS A 7 8.72 -1.67 -18.69
CA HIS A 7 8.40 -3.06 -19.03
C HIS A 7 7.70 -3.83 -17.90
N CYS A 8 7.84 -3.39 -16.64
CA CYS A 8 7.08 -3.95 -15.52
C CYS A 8 5.61 -3.46 -15.53
N SER A 9 5.33 -2.32 -16.16
CA SER A 9 3.99 -1.73 -16.28
C SER A 9 3.07 -2.46 -17.27
N LEU A 10 3.60 -3.28 -18.19
CA LEU A 10 2.81 -3.88 -19.28
C LEU A 10 2.17 -5.23 -18.92
N LYS A 11 2.77 -6.04 -18.03
CA LYS A 11 2.15 -7.29 -17.55
C LYS A 11 1.12 -7.08 -16.42
N HIS A 12 1.18 -5.94 -15.70
CA HIS A 12 0.24 -5.58 -14.63
C HIS A 12 -1.00 -4.83 -15.12
N ARG A 13 -1.10 -4.56 -16.43
CA ARG A 13 -2.32 -3.99 -17.01
C ARG A 13 -3.48 -4.94 -16.78
N MET A 14 -3.48 -6.20 -17.17
CA MET A 14 -4.71 -7.02 -17.13
C MET A 14 -5.46 -7.06 -15.79
N ILE A 15 -4.79 -7.16 -14.64
CA ILE A 15 -5.44 -7.12 -13.32
C ILE A 15 -5.83 -5.68 -12.93
N GLY A 16 -5.01 -4.68 -13.27
CA GLY A 16 -5.33 -3.26 -13.06
C GLY A 16 -6.33 -2.64 -14.05
N THR A 17 -6.47 -3.18 -15.28
CA THR A 17 -7.45 -2.75 -16.29
C THR A 17 -8.83 -3.31 -15.95
N LEU A 18 -8.88 -4.44 -15.25
CA LEU A 18 -10.11 -4.96 -14.68
C LEU A 18 -10.49 -4.25 -13.37
N ALA A 19 -9.56 -3.59 -12.66
CA ALA A 19 -9.86 -2.90 -11.41
C ALA A 19 -11.00 -1.85 -11.54
N PRO A 20 -11.08 -0.99 -12.58
CA PRO A 20 -12.22 -0.10 -12.79
C PRO A 20 -13.54 -0.83 -13.10
N VAL A 21 -13.48 -1.96 -13.79
CA VAL A 21 -14.64 -2.82 -14.10
C VAL A 21 -15.13 -3.56 -12.85
N ILE A 22 -14.20 -3.89 -11.96
CA ILE A 22 -14.41 -4.62 -10.71
C ILE A 22 -14.86 -3.69 -9.58
N LEU A 23 -14.39 -2.43 -9.55
CA LEU A 23 -14.62 -1.43 -8.50
C LEU A 23 -15.77 -0.44 -8.82
N GLY A 24 -16.65 -0.77 -9.76
CA GLY A 24 -17.89 -0.02 -9.95
C GLY A 24 -18.63 0.12 -8.61
N LYS A 25 -19.08 1.34 -8.26
CA LYS A 25 -19.81 1.62 -7.01
C LYS A 25 -20.95 0.60 -6.85
N LYS A 26 -20.84 -0.35 -5.90
CA LYS A 26 -21.72 -1.52 -5.66
C LYS A 26 -21.43 -2.83 -6.42
N SER A 27 -20.19 -3.07 -6.84
CA SER A 27 -19.84 -4.35 -7.45
C SER A 27 -19.98 -5.50 -6.41
N PRO A 28 -20.75 -6.57 -6.69
CA PRO A 28 -21.00 -7.69 -5.78
C PRO A 28 -19.76 -8.55 -5.48
N ILE A 29 -18.59 -8.13 -5.96
CA ILE A 29 -17.32 -8.85 -5.86
C ILE A 29 -16.31 -8.15 -4.95
N ALA A 30 -16.67 -7.10 -4.23
CA ALA A 30 -15.75 -6.43 -3.28
C ALA A 30 -15.12 -7.43 -2.30
N ASP A 31 -15.91 -8.34 -1.74
CA ASP A 31 -15.44 -9.44 -0.89
C ASP A 31 -14.45 -10.37 -1.62
N GLN A 32 -14.64 -10.57 -2.93
CA GLN A 32 -13.73 -11.37 -3.77
C GLN A 32 -12.42 -10.64 -4.06
N VAL A 33 -12.47 -9.31 -4.18
CA VAL A 33 -11.27 -8.46 -4.34
C VAL A 33 -10.45 -8.49 -3.06
N GLU A 34 -11.08 -8.30 -1.90
CA GLU A 34 -10.39 -8.37 -0.61
C GLU A 34 -9.76 -9.75 -0.42
N TYR A 35 -10.51 -10.83 -0.70
CA TYR A 35 -9.98 -12.19 -0.69
C TYR A 35 -8.77 -12.34 -1.63
N PHE A 36 -8.84 -11.81 -2.84
CA PHE A 36 -7.75 -11.83 -3.80
C PHE A 36 -6.51 -11.10 -3.27
N LEU A 37 -6.68 -9.90 -2.68
CA LEU A 37 -5.58 -9.13 -2.11
C LEU A 37 -4.90 -9.92 -0.98
N VAL A 38 -5.67 -10.46 -0.05
CA VAL A 38 -5.13 -11.25 1.06
C VAL A 38 -4.43 -12.51 0.55
N ARG A 39 -5.01 -13.20 -0.43
CA ARG A 39 -4.49 -14.49 -0.89
C ARG A 39 -3.25 -14.35 -1.77
N TYR A 40 -3.20 -13.36 -2.63
CA TYR A 40 -2.19 -13.27 -3.70
C TYR A 40 -1.28 -12.05 -3.61
N VAL A 41 -1.76 -10.95 -3.02
CA VAL A 41 -0.97 -9.70 -2.92
C VAL A 41 -0.23 -9.61 -1.59
N PHE A 42 -0.86 -10.00 -0.47
CA PHE A 42 -0.21 -9.90 0.84
C PHE A 42 1.10 -10.70 0.95
N PRO A 43 1.20 -11.93 0.42
CA PRO A 43 2.45 -12.69 0.45
C PRO A 43 3.61 -12.02 -0.30
N ASP A 44 3.33 -11.14 -1.27
CA ASP A 44 4.38 -10.44 -2.02
C ASP A 44 5.12 -9.41 -1.16
N PHE A 45 4.50 -8.86 -0.10
CA PHE A 45 5.13 -7.86 0.77
C PHE A 45 6.31 -8.39 1.57
N THR A 46 6.38 -9.70 1.81
CA THR A 46 7.48 -10.34 2.55
C THR A 46 8.46 -11.06 1.62
N ASN A 47 8.24 -11.00 0.31
CA ASN A 47 9.09 -11.69 -0.65
C ASN A 47 10.51 -11.08 -0.68
N PRO A 48 11.60 -11.88 -0.72
CA PRO A 48 12.97 -11.36 -0.81
C PRO A 48 13.22 -10.48 -2.05
N GLN A 49 12.48 -10.73 -3.14
CA GLN A 49 12.59 -9.97 -4.37
C GLN A 49 11.82 -8.63 -4.27
N GLY A 50 12.54 -7.53 -4.08
CA GLY A 50 11.92 -6.21 -3.93
C GLY A 50 11.03 -5.74 -5.09
N PHE A 51 11.19 -6.24 -6.32
CA PHE A 51 10.24 -5.88 -7.38
C PHE A 51 8.82 -6.44 -7.13
N LEU A 52 8.70 -7.57 -6.41
CA LEU A 52 7.42 -8.13 -5.98
C LEU A 52 6.79 -7.30 -4.86
N ARG A 53 7.61 -6.81 -3.91
CA ARG A 53 7.14 -5.86 -2.88
C ARG A 53 6.65 -4.54 -3.50
N ALA A 54 7.42 -3.97 -4.44
CA ALA A 54 7.00 -2.78 -5.17
C ALA A 54 5.69 -3.02 -5.95
N ARG A 55 5.55 -4.18 -6.59
CA ARG A 55 4.30 -4.60 -7.25
C ARG A 55 3.12 -4.66 -6.27
N ALA A 56 3.33 -5.20 -5.07
CA ALA A 56 2.28 -5.29 -4.06
C ALA A 56 1.81 -3.88 -3.67
N CYS A 57 2.73 -2.95 -3.41
CA CYS A 57 2.41 -1.54 -3.15
C CYS A 57 1.62 -0.90 -4.31
N ASP A 58 2.08 -1.05 -5.55
CA ASP A 58 1.41 -0.53 -6.75
C ASP A 58 0.00 -1.11 -6.93
N THR A 59 -0.18 -2.39 -6.58
CA THR A 59 -1.50 -3.03 -6.63
C THR A 59 -2.43 -2.41 -5.60
N ILE A 60 -1.99 -2.25 -4.35
CA ILE A 60 -2.81 -1.64 -3.31
C ILE A 60 -3.17 -0.19 -3.62
N GLU A 61 -2.26 0.58 -4.22
CA GLU A 61 -2.55 1.95 -4.68
C GLU A 61 -3.75 1.98 -5.63
N LYS A 62 -3.79 1.08 -6.62
CA LYS A 62 -4.90 0.96 -7.59
C LYS A 62 -6.22 0.53 -6.97
N PHE A 63 -6.16 -0.29 -5.91
CA PHE A 63 -7.33 -0.68 -5.12
C PHE A 63 -7.57 0.27 -3.94
N GLY A 64 -6.98 1.47 -3.95
CA GLY A 64 -7.07 2.43 -2.86
C GLY A 64 -8.49 2.90 -2.53
N GLN A 65 -9.45 2.67 -3.43
CA GLN A 65 -10.88 2.96 -3.20
C GLN A 65 -11.69 1.77 -2.65
N LEU A 66 -11.05 0.61 -2.43
CA LEU A 66 -11.69 -0.56 -1.84
C LEU A 66 -12.04 -0.32 -0.37
N ASP A 67 -13.29 -0.53 -0.02
CA ASP A 67 -13.73 -0.56 1.37
C ASP A 67 -13.52 -1.97 1.92
N PHE A 68 -12.47 -2.13 2.73
CA PHE A 68 -12.19 -3.38 3.42
C PHE A 68 -13.33 -3.70 4.40
N LYS A 69 -13.95 -4.86 4.22
CA LYS A 69 -14.98 -5.38 5.12
C LYS A 69 -14.37 -5.84 6.43
N ASP A 70 -13.18 -6.47 6.38
CA ASP A 70 -12.42 -6.83 7.57
C ASP A 70 -11.38 -5.75 7.90
N GLN A 71 -11.57 -5.11 9.05
CA GLN A 71 -10.64 -4.11 9.56
C GLN A 71 -9.24 -4.68 9.83
N GLN A 72 -9.12 -5.98 10.13
CA GLN A 72 -7.82 -6.62 10.30
C GLN A 72 -7.02 -6.63 9.00
N ASN A 73 -7.68 -6.83 7.86
CA ASN A 73 -7.05 -6.79 6.54
C ASN A 73 -6.57 -5.37 6.20
N LEU A 74 -7.38 -4.35 6.50
CA LEU A 74 -6.99 -2.94 6.36
C LEU A 74 -5.75 -2.60 7.22
N LEU A 75 -5.72 -3.04 8.47
CA LEU A 75 -4.58 -2.80 9.36
C LEU A 75 -3.35 -3.62 8.95
N ALA A 76 -3.53 -4.81 8.39
CA ALA A 76 -2.44 -5.63 7.87
C ALA A 76 -1.81 -4.97 6.65
N VAL A 77 -2.60 -4.56 5.66
CA VAL A 77 -2.06 -3.89 4.46
C VAL A 77 -1.37 -2.58 4.81
N TYR A 78 -1.92 -1.80 5.74
CA TYR A 78 -1.27 -0.58 6.22
C TYR A 78 0.11 -0.86 6.83
N ARG A 79 0.23 -1.88 7.69
CA ARG A 79 1.53 -2.31 8.26
C ARG A 79 2.51 -2.77 7.19
N HIS A 80 2.03 -3.53 6.20
CA HIS A 80 2.86 -3.95 5.07
C HIS A 80 3.40 -2.77 4.27
N ILE A 81 2.58 -1.76 4.01
CA ILE A 81 3.01 -0.54 3.32
C ILE A 81 4.04 0.22 4.16
N LEU A 82 3.81 0.39 5.46
CA LEU A 82 4.79 1.06 6.35
C LEU A 82 6.16 0.35 6.33
N ASN A 83 6.17 -0.98 6.38
CA ASN A 83 7.42 -1.75 6.26
C ASN A 83 8.11 -1.50 4.90
N CYS A 84 7.34 -1.33 3.83
CA CYS A 84 7.89 -1.03 2.51
C CYS A 84 8.40 0.41 2.37
N VAL A 85 7.90 1.36 3.16
CA VAL A 85 8.48 2.72 3.23
C VAL A 85 9.90 2.69 3.80
N ALA A 86 10.17 1.78 4.74
CA ALA A 86 11.49 1.52 5.32
C ALA A 86 12.34 0.51 4.53
N ASP A 87 11.94 0.13 3.30
CA ASP A 87 12.60 -0.91 2.53
C ASP A 87 14.02 -0.52 2.07
N PRO A 88 15.00 -1.45 2.05
CA PRO A 88 16.35 -1.16 1.54
C PRO A 88 16.37 -0.75 0.05
N LYS A 89 15.38 -1.14 -0.76
CA LYS A 89 15.34 -0.85 -2.20
C LYS A 89 14.53 0.42 -2.45
N LEU A 90 15.20 1.45 -2.97
CA LEU A 90 14.59 2.74 -3.34
C LEU A 90 13.27 2.60 -4.15
N PRO A 91 13.16 1.75 -5.18
CA PRO A 91 11.91 1.62 -5.93
C PRO A 91 10.73 1.19 -5.06
N VAL A 92 10.95 0.30 -4.07
CA VAL A 92 9.91 -0.17 -3.14
C VAL A 92 9.42 0.98 -2.28
N ARG A 93 10.35 1.78 -1.72
CA ARG A 93 10.00 2.93 -0.89
C ARG A 93 9.14 3.95 -1.63
N VAL A 94 9.50 4.26 -2.88
CA VAL A 94 8.78 5.24 -3.70
C VAL A 94 7.36 4.74 -3.98
N THR A 95 7.21 3.48 -4.38
CA THR A 95 5.87 2.91 -4.66
C THR A 95 5.04 2.77 -3.39
N ALA A 96 5.65 2.44 -2.24
CA ALA A 96 4.97 2.37 -0.95
C ALA A 96 4.44 3.73 -0.51
N ALA A 97 5.23 4.81 -0.69
CA ALA A 97 4.79 6.16 -0.37
C ALA A 97 3.57 6.60 -1.19
N LEU A 98 3.50 6.20 -2.46
CA LEU A 98 2.31 6.44 -3.31
C LEU A 98 1.10 5.65 -2.81
N ALA A 99 1.30 4.39 -2.42
CA ALA A 99 0.24 3.53 -1.88
C ALA A 99 -0.32 4.01 -0.52
N LEU A 100 0.41 4.82 0.24
CA LEU A 100 -0.09 5.41 1.49
C LEU A 100 -1.16 6.47 1.26
N GLN A 101 -1.09 7.22 0.16
CA GLN A 101 -2.00 8.33 -0.12
C GLN A 101 -3.49 7.92 -0.03
N PRO A 102 -3.95 6.86 -0.73
CA PRO A 102 -5.35 6.44 -0.63
C PRO A 102 -5.73 5.90 0.75
N MET A 103 -4.78 5.38 1.55
CA MET A 103 -5.07 4.79 2.85
C MET A 103 -5.55 5.81 3.89
N ILE A 104 -5.17 7.09 3.76
CA ILE A 104 -5.53 8.19 4.68
C ILE A 104 -7.05 8.47 4.68
N ARG A 105 -7.77 8.01 3.64
CA ARG A 105 -9.23 8.14 3.57
C ARG A 105 -9.92 7.35 4.68
N HIS A 106 -9.31 6.24 5.15
CA HIS A 106 -9.85 5.42 6.22
C HIS A 106 -9.57 6.07 7.58
N GLU A 107 -10.61 6.38 8.34
CA GLU A 107 -10.52 7.07 9.62
C GLU A 107 -9.57 6.37 10.61
N ILE A 108 -9.67 5.05 10.72
CA ILE A 108 -8.80 4.24 11.59
C ILE A 108 -7.32 4.41 11.25
N ILE A 109 -6.98 4.50 9.95
CA ILE A 109 -5.61 4.71 9.51
C ILE A 109 -5.17 6.16 9.78
N ARG A 110 -6.06 7.13 9.53
CA ARG A 110 -5.81 8.54 9.83
C ARG A 110 -5.50 8.77 11.30
N THR A 111 -6.30 8.19 12.21
CA THR A 111 -6.08 8.28 13.65
C THR A 111 -4.75 7.64 14.05
N ARG A 112 -4.41 6.48 13.49
CA ARG A 112 -3.11 5.83 13.74
C ARG A 112 -1.93 6.65 13.23
N MET A 113 -2.06 7.30 12.07
CA MET A 113 -1.04 8.23 11.59
C MET A 113 -0.88 9.43 12.51
N GLN A 114 -1.99 10.03 12.96
CA GLN A 114 -1.98 11.15 13.89
C GLN A 114 -1.35 10.80 15.25
N GLN A 115 -1.59 9.60 15.78
CA GLN A 115 -0.99 9.14 17.04
C GLN A 115 0.55 8.97 16.95
N ASN A 116 1.10 8.80 15.75
CA ASN A 116 2.55 8.71 15.54
C ASN A 116 3.21 10.09 15.34
N ILE A 117 2.45 11.16 15.12
CA ILE A 117 3.00 12.52 14.94
C ILE A 117 3.61 13.09 16.24
N PRO A 118 2.98 12.97 17.43
CA PRO A 118 3.57 13.44 18.69
C PRO A 118 4.93 12.81 19.00
N THR A 119 5.10 11.53 18.67
CA THR A 119 6.35 10.79 18.91
C THR A 119 7.49 11.31 18.04
N VAL A 120 7.20 11.71 16.80
CA VAL A 120 8.16 12.36 15.91
C VAL A 120 8.49 13.77 16.41
N MET A 121 7.48 14.52 16.87
CA MET A 121 7.66 15.90 17.36
C MET A 121 8.44 15.97 18.69
N GLN A 122 8.25 14.99 19.58
CA GLN A 122 9.06 14.86 20.81
C GLN A 122 10.52 14.52 20.50
N HIS A 123 10.77 13.64 19.53
CA HIS A 123 12.14 13.29 19.14
C HIS A 123 12.93 14.51 18.63
N TYR A 124 12.28 15.45 17.94
CA TYR A 124 12.92 16.70 17.51
C TYR A 124 13.11 17.75 18.62
N HIS A 125 12.41 17.64 19.77
CA HIS A 125 12.60 18.54 20.90
C HIS A 125 13.84 18.17 21.72
N ASP A 126 14.18 16.88 21.79
CA ASP A 126 15.31 16.37 22.58
C ASP A 126 16.67 16.49 21.87
N ASP A 127 16.69 16.73 20.56
CA ASP A 127 17.91 16.85 19.73
C ASP A 127 18.42 18.30 19.53
N LEU A 128 17.78 19.30 20.15
CA LEU A 128 18.27 20.68 20.15
C LEU A 128 19.18 20.91 21.37
N PRO A 129 20.51 21.08 21.19
CA PRO A 129 21.36 21.51 22.28
C PRO A 129 20.98 22.96 22.63
N SER A 130 20.77 23.22 23.93
CA SER A 130 20.61 24.55 24.53
C SER A 130 21.78 25.47 24.21
#